data_AF-A0A2A3HKN6-F1
#
_entry.id   AF-A0A2A3HKN6-F1
#
_cell.length_a   1.000
_cell.length_b   1.000
_cell.length_c   1.000
_cell.angle_alpha   90.00
_cell.angle_beta   90.00
_cell.angle_gamma   90.00
#
_symmetry.space_group_name_H-M   'P 1'
#
loop_
_entity.id
_entity.type
_entity.pdbx_description
1 polymer ?
#
loop_
_entity_poly.entity_id
_entity_poly.type
_entity_poly.pdbx_seq_one_letter_code
_entity_poly.pdbx_strand_id
1 'polypeptide(L)'
;MDKILVCTKNKETTVCYAFTYSPSGTLDYDQKVDVPENLSEYQKFSASQYFKPSDYDYLSPELQPEIHIYLSKNRRISGDVFAYLTHIGMVLVAVEKKDSLLVAELLNKRENIFAKFSQLTCFLIRSIAPFALFSWIYGRFSDETGFLTIYEDASDCIAKNMTGILFAAAKDALEPDPIKESPEEMFIRYFQKVGHGDFTLSNVGASHHIWKSDDGKINSFLKRVIADDILQGTCCARQKKMEFYANLKVSVQAEPYNPYDSNAIGVAIENVLGKLCGNGGMSKAGYIRRTAAKILRRAFPDKYAYDSKLERIWSVEKGYAQESVVLRVYF
;
A
#
# COMPACT_ATOMS: atom_id res chain seq x y z
N MET A 1 3.39 -30.32 13.82
CA MET A 1 4.08 -29.96 12.55
C MET A 1 4.99 -28.79 12.84
N ASP A 2 6.26 -28.86 12.43
CA ASP A 2 7.13 -27.69 12.49
C ASP A 2 6.49 -26.57 11.65
N LYS A 3 6.36 -25.37 12.21
CA LYS A 3 5.85 -24.20 11.51
C LYS A 3 7.03 -23.30 11.12
N ILE A 4 6.95 -22.68 9.96
CA ILE A 4 7.81 -21.57 9.56
C ILE A 4 7.08 -20.29 9.98
N LEU A 5 7.75 -19.38 10.67
CA LEU A 5 7.10 -18.16 11.12
C LEU A 5 7.70 -16.97 10.40
N VAL A 6 6.84 -16.13 9.83
CA VAL A 6 7.20 -14.77 9.43
C VAL A 6 6.62 -13.86 10.50
N CYS A 7 7.46 -13.20 11.29
CA CYS A 7 6.99 -12.31 12.33
C CYS A 7 7.32 -10.86 11.99
N THR A 8 6.36 -9.98 12.25
CA THR A 8 6.48 -8.54 12.08
C THR A 8 6.41 -7.90 13.46
N LYS A 9 7.33 -6.99 13.74
CA LYS A 9 7.48 -6.32 15.03
C LYS A 9 7.49 -4.83 14.82
N ASN A 10 6.57 -4.13 15.46
CA ASN A 10 6.63 -2.68 15.62
C ASN A 10 6.82 -2.35 17.11
N LYS A 11 6.73 -1.06 17.48
CA LYS A 11 6.92 -0.63 18.88
C LYS A 11 5.86 -1.18 19.84
N GLU A 12 4.67 -1.48 19.34
CA GLU A 12 3.49 -1.77 20.15
C GLU A 12 3.12 -3.25 20.15
N THR A 13 3.44 -3.97 19.08
CA THR A 13 2.93 -5.31 18.80
C THR A 13 3.96 -6.15 18.06
N THR A 14 3.94 -7.45 18.32
CA THR A 14 4.59 -8.46 17.48
C THR A 14 3.51 -9.41 16.99
N VAL A 15 3.46 -9.63 15.67
CA VAL A 15 2.52 -10.53 15.01
C VAL A 15 3.32 -11.60 14.29
N CYS A 16 2.94 -12.87 14.40
CA CYS A 16 3.56 -13.96 13.66
C CYS A 16 2.55 -14.63 12.72
N TYR A 17 3.02 -14.96 11.52
CA TYR A 17 2.28 -15.65 10.48
C TYR A 17 2.90 -17.02 10.27
N ALA A 18 2.12 -18.08 10.48
CA ALA A 18 2.58 -19.45 10.35
C ALA A 18 2.41 -19.97 8.93
N PHE A 19 3.45 -20.62 8.43
CA PHE A 19 3.49 -21.34 7.17
C PHE A 19 3.90 -22.79 7.39
N THR A 20 3.32 -23.69 6.61
CA THR A 20 3.58 -25.13 6.67
C THR A 20 3.80 -25.70 5.28
N TYR A 21 4.27 -26.95 5.20
CA TYR A 21 4.21 -27.70 3.95
C TYR A 21 2.98 -28.59 3.98
N SER A 22 2.20 -28.56 2.90
CA SER A 22 1.16 -29.55 2.66
C SER A 22 1.79 -30.95 2.48
N PRO A 23 0.98 -32.04 2.54
CA PRO A 23 1.46 -33.38 2.22
C PRO A 23 2.09 -33.51 0.83
N SER A 24 1.68 -32.66 -0.14
CA SER A 24 2.26 -32.59 -1.48
C SER A 24 3.58 -31.81 -1.55
N GLY A 25 4.08 -31.30 -0.42
CA GLY A 25 5.31 -30.50 -0.35
C GLY A 25 5.14 -29.04 -0.79
N THR A 26 3.90 -28.57 -0.94
CA THR A 26 3.59 -27.18 -1.32
C THR A 26 3.62 -26.30 -0.08
N LEU A 27 4.23 -25.12 -0.17
CA LEU A 27 4.18 -24.13 0.92
C LEU A 27 2.75 -23.61 1.04
N ASP A 28 2.21 -23.62 2.25
CA ASP A 28 0.87 -23.15 2.56
C ASP A 28 0.88 -22.19 3.76
N TYR A 29 -0.12 -21.32 3.81
CA TYR A 29 -0.38 -20.46 4.95
C TYR A 29 -1.34 -21.18 5.91
N ASP A 30 -0.95 -21.25 7.18
CA ASP A 30 -1.76 -21.85 8.22
C ASP A 30 -2.67 -20.78 8.84
N GLN A 31 -2.09 -19.93 9.68
CA GLN A 31 -2.83 -18.86 10.35
C GLN A 31 -1.89 -17.82 10.96
N LYS A 32 -2.48 -16.69 11.39
CA LYS A 32 -1.85 -15.77 12.31
C LYS A 32 -1.78 -16.45 13.69
N VAL A 33 -0.62 -16.38 14.33
CA VAL A 33 -0.35 -17.02 15.62
C VAL A 33 0.28 -16.01 16.58
N ASP A 34 0.05 -16.24 17.88
CA ASP A 34 0.80 -15.57 18.93
C ASP A 34 2.29 -15.92 18.84
N VAL A 35 3.12 -15.04 19.41
CA VAL A 35 4.57 -15.25 19.46
C VAL A 35 4.86 -16.49 20.31
N PRO A 36 5.44 -17.55 19.74
CA PRO A 36 5.74 -18.75 20.52
C PRO A 36 6.76 -18.47 21.63
N GLU A 37 6.54 -19.06 22.81
CA GLU A 37 7.46 -18.92 23.95
C GLU A 37 8.86 -19.45 23.64
N ASN A 38 8.96 -20.45 22.76
CA ASN A 38 10.21 -21.10 22.37
C ASN A 38 10.85 -20.51 21.11
N LEU A 39 10.56 -19.25 20.75
CA LEU A 39 11.12 -18.60 19.56
C LEU A 39 12.67 -18.57 19.55
N SER A 40 13.30 -18.63 20.73
CA SER A 40 14.76 -18.73 20.88
C SER A 40 15.36 -20.03 20.34
N GLU A 41 14.55 -21.08 20.15
CA GLU A 41 14.97 -22.35 19.60
C GLU A 41 15.05 -22.33 18.06
N TYR A 42 14.50 -21.30 17.42
CA TYR A 42 14.50 -21.13 15.98
C TYR A 42 15.76 -20.41 15.48
N GLN A 43 16.14 -20.70 14.25
CA GLN A 43 17.06 -19.85 13.49
C GLN A 43 16.31 -18.60 13.05
N LYS A 44 16.85 -17.43 13.41
CA LYS A 44 16.31 -16.11 13.06
C LYS A 44 17.02 -15.55 11.83
N PHE A 45 16.23 -15.16 10.83
CA PHE A 45 16.70 -14.49 9.61
C PHE A 45 16.02 -13.13 9.48
N SER A 46 16.74 -12.16 8.92
CA SER A 46 16.17 -10.86 8.57
C SER A 46 15.45 -10.94 7.22
N ALA A 47 14.39 -10.15 7.07
CA ALA A 47 13.71 -9.99 5.79
C ALA A 47 14.57 -9.27 4.73
N SER A 48 14.11 -9.34 3.49
CA SER A 48 14.71 -8.64 2.35
C SER A 48 14.58 -7.13 2.49
N GLN A 49 15.62 -6.38 2.09
CA GLN A 49 15.65 -4.91 2.13
C GLN A 49 14.92 -4.24 0.95
N TYR A 50 13.98 -4.91 0.29
CA TYR A 50 13.30 -4.39 -0.91
C TYR A 50 12.25 -3.30 -0.62
N PHE A 51 11.84 -3.19 0.64
CA PHE A 51 11.05 -2.10 1.18
C PHE A 51 11.83 -1.48 2.34
N LYS A 52 12.08 -0.17 2.28
CA LYS A 52 12.81 0.55 3.32
C LYS A 52 11.96 1.74 3.76
N PRO A 53 11.61 1.85 5.05
CA PRO A 53 10.98 3.05 5.59
C PRO A 53 11.75 4.33 5.29
N SER A 54 13.08 4.26 5.17
CA SER A 54 13.94 5.39 4.82
C SER A 54 13.75 5.94 3.41
N ASP A 55 13.06 5.22 2.53
CA ASP A 55 12.75 5.70 1.18
C ASP A 55 11.63 6.75 1.21
N TYR A 56 10.96 6.94 2.35
CA TYR A 56 9.80 7.82 2.50
C TYR A 56 10.12 9.01 3.41
N ASP A 57 9.71 10.20 3.00
CA ASP A 57 9.74 11.40 3.85
C ASP A 57 8.74 11.26 5.01
N TYR A 58 7.62 10.60 4.72
CA TYR A 58 6.63 10.17 5.70
C TYR A 58 6.06 8.80 5.33
N LEU A 59 6.01 7.92 6.32
CA LEU A 59 5.38 6.61 6.25
C LEU A 59 4.64 6.40 7.56
N SER A 60 3.36 6.01 7.50
CA SER A 60 2.59 5.69 8.70
C SER A 60 3.38 4.73 9.62
N PRO A 61 3.49 4.99 10.94
CA PRO A 61 4.27 4.16 11.87
C PRO A 61 3.94 2.67 11.81
N GLU A 62 2.69 2.37 11.51
CA GLU A 62 2.15 1.02 11.36
C GLU A 62 2.78 0.23 10.20
N LEU A 63 3.32 0.93 9.20
CA LEU A 63 3.98 0.39 8.01
C LEU A 63 5.52 0.38 8.15
N GLN A 64 6.05 0.56 9.37
CA GLN A 64 7.48 0.48 9.67
C GLN A 64 7.88 -0.73 10.52
N PRO A 65 7.41 -1.97 10.24
CA PRO A 65 7.76 -3.12 11.05
C PRO A 65 9.19 -3.63 10.75
N GLU A 66 9.85 -4.15 11.77
CA GLU A 66 10.93 -5.11 11.62
C GLU A 66 10.33 -6.46 11.23
N ILE A 67 10.88 -7.10 10.20
CA ILE A 67 10.38 -8.39 9.71
C ILE A 67 11.47 -9.45 9.87
N HIS A 68 11.10 -10.55 10.50
CA HIS A 68 11.97 -11.68 10.79
C HIS A 68 11.34 -13.00 10.35
N ILE A 69 12.16 -13.91 9.82
CA ILE A 69 11.75 -15.28 9.52
C ILE A 69 12.38 -16.19 10.56
N TYR A 70 11.56 -17.06 11.15
CA TYR A 70 11.99 -18.06 12.10
C TYR A 70 11.79 -19.46 11.51
N LEU A 71 12.87 -20.23 11.48
CA LEU A 71 12.90 -21.61 10.99
C LEU A 71 13.42 -22.55 12.08
N SER A 72 12.76 -23.70 12.28
CA SER A 72 13.29 -24.74 13.18
C SER A 72 14.69 -25.16 12.73
N LYS A 73 15.62 -25.37 13.67
CA LYS A 73 17.07 -25.54 13.41
C LYS A 73 17.43 -26.62 12.38
N ASN A 74 16.64 -27.68 12.28
CA ASN A 74 16.92 -28.81 11.38
C ASN A 74 16.17 -28.73 10.05
N ARG A 75 15.36 -27.68 9.85
CA ARG A 75 14.51 -27.56 8.67
C ARG A 75 15.28 -26.97 7.49
N ARG A 76 15.22 -27.67 6.37
CA ARG A 76 15.69 -27.16 5.08
C ARG A 76 14.50 -26.67 4.27
N ILE A 77 14.67 -25.56 3.58
CA ILE A 77 13.70 -24.99 2.64
C ILE A 77 14.42 -24.67 1.32
N SER A 78 13.68 -24.68 0.21
CA SER A 78 14.26 -24.30 -1.08
C SER A 78 14.58 -22.81 -1.14
N GLY A 79 15.49 -22.43 -2.03
CA GLY A 79 15.82 -21.02 -2.27
C GLY A 79 14.61 -20.18 -2.66
N ASP A 80 13.70 -20.74 -3.47
CA ASP A 80 12.47 -20.06 -3.87
C ASP A 80 11.51 -19.84 -2.70
N VAL A 81 11.35 -20.82 -1.80
CA VAL A 81 10.52 -20.67 -0.60
C VAL A 81 11.13 -19.64 0.35
N PHE A 82 12.45 -19.67 0.56
CA PHE A 82 13.11 -18.67 1.40
C PHE A 82 13.00 -17.26 0.79
N ALA A 83 13.15 -17.13 -0.53
CA ALA A 83 12.94 -15.88 -1.24
C ALA A 83 11.49 -15.39 -1.07
N TYR A 84 10.48 -16.26 -1.16
CA TYR A 84 9.10 -15.87 -0.90
C TYR A 84 8.88 -15.37 0.53
N LEU A 85 9.32 -16.14 1.53
CA LEU A 85 9.13 -15.82 2.96
C LEU A 85 9.84 -14.53 3.38
N THR A 86 10.99 -14.22 2.79
CA THR A 86 11.74 -12.98 3.04
C THR A 86 11.07 -11.73 2.49
N HIS A 87 10.06 -11.87 1.62
CA HIS A 87 9.33 -10.76 1.02
C HIS A 87 7.86 -10.69 1.48
N ILE A 88 7.20 -11.83 1.73
CA ILE A 88 5.75 -11.84 2.03
C ILE A 88 5.38 -11.06 3.29
N GLY A 89 6.28 -10.94 4.27
CA GLY A 89 6.00 -10.26 5.54
C GLY A 89 5.51 -8.82 5.39
N MET A 90 6.08 -8.04 4.46
CA MET A 90 5.66 -6.65 4.26
C MET A 90 4.33 -6.57 3.50
N VAL A 91 4.07 -7.53 2.61
CA VAL A 91 2.78 -7.66 1.92
C VAL A 91 1.67 -7.93 2.96
N LEU A 92 1.91 -8.85 3.89
CA LEU A 92 0.95 -9.16 4.97
C LEU A 92 0.64 -7.94 5.83
N VAL A 93 1.66 -7.15 6.18
CA VAL A 93 1.48 -5.89 6.92
C VAL A 93 0.61 -4.91 6.12
N ALA A 94 0.88 -4.73 4.83
CA ALA A 94 0.09 -3.85 3.99
C ALA A 94 -1.37 -4.33 3.84
N VAL A 95 -1.60 -5.65 3.75
CA VAL A 95 -2.93 -6.27 3.76
C VAL A 95 -3.66 -5.98 5.07
N GLU A 96 -3.02 -6.22 6.23
CA GLU A 96 -3.64 -5.96 7.54
C GLU A 96 -4.00 -4.49 7.74
N LYS A 97 -3.16 -3.58 7.22
CA LYS A 97 -3.39 -2.13 7.30
C LYS A 97 -4.28 -1.57 6.22
N LYS A 98 -4.74 -2.41 5.29
CA LYS A 98 -5.56 -2.05 4.13
C LYS A 98 -4.90 -1.00 3.20
N ASP A 99 -3.57 -1.00 3.09
CA ASP A 99 -2.85 -0.18 2.11
C ASP A 99 -2.85 -0.88 0.74
N SER A 100 -3.94 -0.67 0.00
CA SER A 100 -4.22 -1.31 -1.28
C SER A 100 -3.15 -1.06 -2.35
N LEU A 101 -2.61 0.17 -2.39
CA LEU A 101 -1.60 0.56 -3.35
C LEU A 101 -0.27 -0.08 -2.97
N LEU A 102 0.11 -0.06 -1.68
CA LEU A 102 1.36 -0.67 -1.24
C LEU A 102 1.39 -2.17 -1.51
N VAL A 103 0.28 -2.89 -1.32
CA VAL A 103 0.19 -4.31 -1.71
C VAL A 103 0.58 -4.48 -3.18
N ALA A 104 -0.02 -3.71 -4.10
CA ALA A 104 0.31 -3.78 -5.51
C ALA A 104 1.78 -3.40 -5.80
N GLU A 105 2.30 -2.36 -5.14
CA GLU A 105 3.69 -1.90 -5.29
C GLU A 105 4.71 -2.95 -4.86
N LEU A 106 4.46 -3.61 -3.72
CA LEU A 106 5.33 -4.64 -3.18
C LEU A 106 5.33 -5.88 -4.07
N LEU A 107 4.16 -6.30 -4.57
CA LEU A 107 4.05 -7.39 -5.53
C LEU A 107 4.79 -7.07 -6.82
N ASN A 108 4.62 -5.85 -7.35
CA ASN A 108 5.29 -5.41 -8.58
C ASN A 108 6.82 -5.43 -8.45
N LYS A 109 7.36 -4.96 -7.32
CA LYS A 109 8.82 -4.92 -7.06
C LYS A 109 9.47 -6.31 -7.11
N ARG A 110 8.71 -7.38 -6.88
CA ARG A 110 9.21 -8.77 -6.76
C ARG A 110 8.29 -9.78 -7.44
N GLU A 111 7.72 -9.38 -8.57
CA GLU A 111 6.73 -10.14 -9.33
C GLU A 111 7.17 -11.59 -9.58
N ASN A 112 8.40 -11.80 -10.04
CA ASN A 112 8.95 -13.13 -10.33
C ASN A 112 8.95 -14.07 -9.12
N ILE A 113 9.05 -13.55 -7.90
CA ILE A 113 8.98 -14.35 -6.67
C ILE A 113 7.54 -14.71 -6.38
N PHE A 114 6.63 -13.73 -6.40
CA PHE A 114 5.22 -13.95 -6.06
C PHE A 114 4.48 -14.80 -7.11
N ALA A 115 4.84 -14.69 -8.39
CA ALA A 115 4.26 -15.49 -9.47
C ALA A 115 4.52 -17.00 -9.30
N LYS A 116 5.68 -17.40 -8.73
CA LYS A 116 5.97 -18.81 -8.42
C LYS A 116 5.06 -19.40 -7.34
N PHE A 117 4.44 -18.54 -6.53
CA PHE A 117 3.54 -18.90 -5.43
C PHE A 117 2.20 -18.19 -5.63
N SER A 118 1.71 -18.13 -6.86
CA SER A 118 0.54 -17.33 -7.23
C SER A 118 -0.71 -17.72 -6.44
N GLN A 119 -1.01 -19.01 -6.29
CA GLN A 119 -2.17 -19.48 -5.51
C GLN A 119 -2.13 -19.01 -4.06
N LEU A 120 -1.00 -19.23 -3.38
CA LEU A 120 -0.79 -18.78 -2.00
C LEU A 120 -0.86 -17.25 -1.90
N THR A 121 -0.24 -16.54 -2.84
CA THR A 121 -0.26 -15.07 -2.87
C THR A 121 -1.68 -14.55 -3.06
N CYS A 122 -2.44 -15.10 -4.01
CA CYS A 122 -3.85 -14.74 -4.25
C CYS A 122 -4.70 -14.96 -2.99
N PHE A 123 -4.49 -16.08 -2.29
CA PHE A 123 -5.18 -16.35 -1.04
C PHE A 123 -4.88 -15.27 0.01
N LEU A 124 -3.61 -14.93 0.22
CA LEU A 124 -3.18 -13.98 1.26
C LEU A 124 -3.67 -12.54 1.01
N ILE A 125 -3.82 -12.14 -0.26
CA ILE A 125 -4.24 -10.77 -0.60
C ILE A 125 -5.74 -10.65 -0.94
N ARG A 126 -6.49 -11.76 -0.94
CA ARG A 126 -7.86 -11.83 -1.46
C ARG A 126 -8.78 -10.73 -0.92
N SER A 127 -8.68 -10.44 0.37
CA SER A 127 -9.54 -9.47 1.06
C SER A 127 -9.35 -8.02 0.60
N ILE A 128 -8.18 -7.68 0.05
CA ILE A 128 -7.84 -6.33 -0.41
C ILE A 128 -7.69 -6.25 -1.94
N ALA A 129 -7.65 -7.40 -2.62
CA ALA A 129 -7.34 -7.50 -4.04
C ALA A 129 -8.20 -6.59 -4.95
N PRO A 130 -9.54 -6.45 -4.77
CA PRO A 130 -10.34 -5.55 -5.60
C PRO A 130 -9.86 -4.09 -5.51
N PHE A 131 -9.62 -3.61 -4.28
CA PHE A 131 -9.12 -2.27 -4.03
C PHE A 131 -7.68 -2.10 -4.51
N ALA A 132 -6.83 -3.11 -4.33
CA ALA A 132 -5.44 -3.09 -4.78
C ALA A 132 -5.36 -3.04 -6.32
N LEU A 133 -6.18 -3.82 -7.02
CA LEU A 133 -6.29 -3.78 -8.47
C LEU A 133 -6.78 -2.41 -8.95
N PHE A 134 -7.84 -1.87 -8.35
CA PHE A 134 -8.33 -0.53 -8.69
C PHE A 134 -7.26 0.55 -8.49
N SER A 135 -6.58 0.52 -7.34
CA SER A 135 -5.53 1.47 -6.96
C SER A 135 -4.32 1.37 -7.89
N TRP A 136 -3.99 0.15 -8.32
CA TRP A 136 -2.91 -0.10 -9.27
C TRP A 136 -3.26 0.45 -10.65
N ILE A 137 -4.39 0.03 -11.22
CA ILE A 137 -4.81 0.35 -12.60
C ILE A 137 -5.17 1.82 -12.77
N TYR A 138 -5.99 2.35 -11.86
CA TYR A 138 -6.57 3.69 -12.00
C TYR A 138 -6.04 4.69 -11.00
N GLY A 139 -5.47 4.24 -9.87
CA GLY A 139 -4.84 5.11 -8.87
C GLY A 139 -3.37 5.45 -9.15
N ARG A 140 -2.68 4.65 -9.98
CA ARG A 140 -1.31 4.89 -10.44
C ARG A 140 -1.27 5.03 -11.97
N PHE A 141 -0.18 5.59 -12.51
CA PHE A 141 0.19 5.45 -13.93
C PHE A 141 0.67 4.01 -14.22
N SER A 142 -0.24 3.04 -14.28
CA SER A 142 0.08 1.66 -14.68
C SER A 142 -0.46 1.30 -16.07
N ASP A 143 -0.18 0.08 -16.50
CA ASP A 143 -0.56 -0.48 -17.81
C ASP A 143 -2.04 -0.86 -17.89
N GLU A 144 -2.90 0.13 -18.20
CA GLU A 144 -4.34 -0.09 -18.46
C GLU A 144 -4.57 -1.03 -19.65
N THR A 145 -3.73 -0.95 -20.68
CA THR A 145 -3.84 -1.79 -21.89
C THR A 145 -3.59 -3.26 -21.57
N GLY A 146 -2.52 -3.55 -20.81
CA GLY A 146 -2.24 -4.91 -20.36
C GLY A 146 -3.33 -5.47 -19.45
N PHE A 147 -3.99 -4.63 -18.65
CA PHE A 147 -5.14 -5.06 -17.86
C PHE A 147 -6.36 -5.38 -18.74
N LEU A 148 -6.64 -4.59 -19.78
CA LEU A 148 -7.74 -4.87 -20.69
C LEU A 148 -7.60 -6.25 -21.33
N THR A 149 -6.40 -6.63 -21.78
CA THR A 149 -6.14 -7.99 -22.30
C THR A 149 -6.41 -9.07 -21.27
N ILE A 150 -5.97 -8.88 -20.01
CA ILE A 150 -6.23 -9.82 -18.92
C ILE A 150 -7.75 -9.94 -18.62
N TYR A 151 -8.47 -8.83 -18.71
CA TYR A 151 -9.91 -8.78 -18.46
C TYR A 151 -10.70 -9.48 -19.57
N GLU A 152 -10.33 -9.29 -20.84
CA GLU A 152 -10.97 -9.95 -21.98
C GLU A 152 -10.79 -11.48 -21.93
N ASP A 153 -9.65 -11.96 -21.43
CA ASP A 153 -9.32 -13.38 -21.26
C ASP A 153 -9.74 -13.97 -19.89
N ALA A 154 -10.71 -13.35 -19.19
CA ALA A 154 -11.04 -13.67 -17.78
C ALA A 154 -11.39 -15.15 -17.48
N SER A 155 -11.66 -15.98 -18.49
CA SER A 155 -11.90 -17.43 -18.32
C SER A 155 -10.67 -18.20 -17.84
N ASP A 156 -9.47 -17.85 -18.29
CA ASP A 156 -8.22 -18.61 -18.08
C ASP A 156 -7.10 -17.79 -17.42
N CYS A 157 -7.45 -16.89 -16.48
CA CYS A 157 -6.48 -16.01 -15.84
C CYS A 157 -5.41 -16.78 -15.03
N ILE A 158 -4.37 -17.26 -15.71
CA ILE A 158 -3.15 -17.75 -15.08
C ILE A 158 -2.40 -16.50 -14.63
N ALA A 159 -2.25 -16.35 -13.33
CA ALA A 159 -1.53 -15.26 -12.69
C ALA A 159 -0.03 -15.31 -13.03
N LYS A 160 0.34 -14.80 -14.21
CA LYS A 160 1.72 -14.78 -14.74
C LYS A 160 2.48 -13.51 -14.39
N ASN A 161 1.74 -12.44 -14.08
CA ASN A 161 2.26 -11.13 -13.71
C ASN A 161 1.44 -10.59 -12.52
N MET A 162 1.87 -9.50 -11.92
CA MET A 162 1.28 -8.94 -10.72
C MET A 162 -0.16 -8.48 -10.95
N THR A 163 -0.46 -7.82 -12.08
CA THR A 163 -1.84 -7.45 -12.45
C THR A 163 -2.74 -8.69 -12.52
N GLY A 164 -2.25 -9.79 -13.10
CA GLY A 164 -2.94 -11.06 -13.17
C GLY A 164 -3.12 -11.72 -11.80
N ILE A 165 -2.14 -11.61 -10.90
CA ILE A 165 -2.27 -12.06 -9.49
C ILE A 165 -3.39 -11.26 -8.80
N LEU A 166 -3.36 -9.92 -8.89
CA LEU A 166 -4.38 -9.05 -8.29
C LEU A 166 -5.78 -9.37 -8.86
N PHE A 167 -5.90 -9.51 -10.18
CA PHE A 167 -7.17 -9.83 -10.82
C PHE A 167 -7.69 -11.21 -10.45
N ALA A 168 -6.84 -12.25 -10.48
CA ALA A 168 -7.22 -13.59 -10.06
C ALA A 168 -7.66 -13.63 -8.59
N ALA A 169 -7.00 -12.88 -7.70
CA ALA A 169 -7.39 -12.76 -6.29
C ALA A 169 -8.69 -11.98 -6.07
N ALA A 170 -8.98 -11.01 -6.95
CA ALA A 170 -10.18 -10.16 -6.89
C ALA A 170 -11.39 -10.74 -7.62
N LYS A 171 -11.19 -11.76 -8.48
CA LYS A 171 -12.18 -12.28 -9.43
C LYS A 171 -13.52 -12.63 -8.78
N ASP A 172 -13.50 -13.35 -7.67
CA ASP A 172 -14.72 -13.77 -6.96
C ASP A 172 -15.52 -12.57 -6.41
N ALA A 173 -14.83 -11.50 -6.02
CA ALA A 173 -15.47 -10.30 -5.48
C ALA A 173 -15.95 -9.36 -6.59
N LEU A 174 -15.19 -9.27 -7.69
CA LEU A 174 -15.48 -8.42 -8.83
C LEU A 174 -16.51 -9.03 -9.79
N GLU A 175 -16.61 -10.36 -9.87
CA GLU A 175 -17.54 -11.08 -10.75
C GLU A 175 -17.49 -10.55 -12.21
N PRO A 176 -16.32 -10.56 -12.89
CA PRO A 176 -16.17 -9.91 -14.19
C PRO A 176 -17.04 -10.58 -15.27
N ASP A 177 -17.74 -9.76 -16.06
CA ASP A 177 -18.48 -10.20 -17.25
C ASP A 177 -18.04 -9.38 -18.48
N PRO A 178 -16.94 -9.77 -19.16
CA PRO A 178 -16.38 -9.01 -20.28
C PRO A 178 -17.33 -8.85 -21.48
N ILE A 179 -18.37 -9.69 -21.58
CA ILE A 179 -19.38 -9.61 -22.63
C ILE A 179 -20.39 -8.49 -22.34
N LYS A 180 -20.70 -8.25 -21.06
CA LYS A 180 -21.75 -7.30 -20.65
C LYS A 180 -21.24 -5.96 -20.19
N GLU A 181 -20.02 -5.88 -19.68
CA GLU A 181 -19.52 -4.67 -19.04
C GLU A 181 -18.03 -4.44 -19.32
N SER A 182 -17.62 -3.16 -19.34
CA SER A 182 -16.22 -2.80 -19.40
C SER A 182 -15.56 -2.95 -18.02
N PRO A 183 -14.22 -2.97 -17.92
CA PRO A 183 -13.55 -3.00 -16.62
C PRO A 183 -13.95 -1.81 -15.71
N GLU A 184 -14.19 -0.63 -16.29
CA GLU A 184 -14.67 0.54 -15.53
C GLU A 184 -16.05 0.29 -14.93
N GLU A 185 -16.98 -0.26 -15.72
CA GLU A 185 -18.34 -0.59 -15.25
C GLU A 185 -18.32 -1.67 -14.17
N MET A 186 -17.46 -2.68 -14.29
CA MET A 186 -17.25 -3.69 -13.25
C MET A 186 -16.85 -3.06 -11.92
N PHE A 187 -15.90 -2.11 -11.92
CA PHE A 187 -15.53 -1.40 -10.69
C PHE A 187 -16.64 -0.49 -10.16
N ILE A 188 -17.37 0.20 -11.03
CA ILE A 188 -18.54 1.02 -10.62
C ILE A 188 -19.57 0.12 -9.91
N ARG A 189 -19.95 -1.00 -10.53
CA ARG A 189 -20.87 -1.99 -9.97
C ARG A 189 -20.36 -2.55 -8.65
N TYR A 190 -19.08 -2.92 -8.59
CA TYR A 190 -18.46 -3.42 -7.37
C TYR A 190 -18.56 -2.38 -6.25
N PHE A 191 -18.14 -1.13 -6.48
CA PHE A 191 -18.19 -0.08 -5.46
C PHE A 191 -19.61 0.24 -5.00
N GLN A 192 -20.59 0.25 -5.90
CA GLN A 192 -22.01 0.39 -5.54
C GLN A 192 -22.51 -0.78 -4.67
N LYS A 193 -22.06 -2.02 -4.96
CA LYS A 193 -22.43 -3.23 -4.20
C LYS A 193 -21.85 -3.22 -2.78
N VAL A 194 -20.58 -2.86 -2.60
CA VAL A 194 -19.98 -2.77 -1.25
C VAL A 194 -20.50 -1.56 -0.48
N GLY A 195 -20.84 -0.46 -1.15
CA GLY A 195 -21.45 0.74 -0.55
C GLY A 195 -20.52 1.53 0.38
N HIS A 196 -19.31 1.02 0.63
CA HIS A 196 -18.24 1.68 1.35
C HIS A 196 -16.89 1.19 0.83
N GLY A 197 -15.82 1.93 1.11
CA GLY A 197 -14.49 1.35 0.98
C GLY A 197 -13.38 2.17 1.58
N ASP A 198 -12.24 1.51 1.66
CA ASP A 198 -11.06 1.93 2.39
C ASP A 198 -9.86 1.49 1.56
N PHE A 199 -9.30 2.44 0.81
CA PHE A 199 -8.17 2.17 -0.07
C PHE A 199 -7.23 3.36 -0.14
N THR A 200 -6.04 3.08 -0.65
CA THR A 200 -4.99 4.07 -0.84
C THR A 200 -4.76 4.32 -2.32
N LEU A 201 -4.53 5.58 -2.70
CA LEU A 201 -4.21 5.94 -4.08
C LEU A 201 -3.21 7.09 -4.12
N SER A 202 -2.45 7.17 -5.21
CA SER A 202 -1.58 8.32 -5.46
C SER A 202 -2.42 9.49 -5.95
N ASN A 203 -2.06 10.71 -5.53
CA ASN A 203 -2.50 11.89 -6.25
C ASN A 203 -1.72 12.03 -7.58
N VAL A 204 -2.25 12.87 -8.47
CA VAL A 204 -1.57 13.34 -9.67
C VAL A 204 -1.48 14.87 -9.67
N GLY A 205 -0.45 15.39 -10.36
CA GLY A 205 -0.29 16.83 -10.56
C GLY A 205 0.29 17.59 -9.37
N ALA A 206 0.78 16.91 -8.30
CA ALA A 206 1.39 17.57 -7.15
C ALA A 206 2.47 18.60 -7.54
N SER A 207 3.25 18.28 -8.57
CA SER A 207 4.29 19.14 -9.14
C SER A 207 3.81 20.39 -9.87
N HIS A 208 2.55 20.41 -10.28
CA HIS A 208 1.90 21.55 -10.94
C HIS A 208 1.13 22.40 -9.93
N HIS A 209 1.19 22.04 -8.65
CA HIS A 209 0.55 22.76 -7.56
C HIS A 209 1.58 23.18 -6.49
N ILE A 210 1.13 24.05 -5.58
CA ILE A 210 2.01 24.76 -4.65
C ILE A 210 2.42 23.88 -3.47
N TRP A 211 1.65 22.84 -3.15
CA TRP A 211 1.94 21.98 -2.01
C TRP A 211 3.23 21.18 -2.22
N LYS A 212 4.05 21.11 -1.16
CA LYS A 212 5.30 20.33 -1.10
C LYS A 212 5.41 19.67 0.27
N SER A 213 6.12 18.55 0.33
CA SER A 213 6.46 17.88 1.60
C SER A 213 7.26 18.79 2.55
N ASP A 214 8.09 19.68 1.98
CA ASP A 214 9.09 20.52 2.65
C ASP A 214 9.99 19.74 3.63
N ASP A 215 10.14 18.42 3.43
CA ASP A 215 10.84 17.51 4.36
C ASP A 215 12.29 17.92 4.58
N GLY A 216 13.00 18.28 3.51
CA GLY A 216 14.38 18.76 3.58
C GLY A 216 14.54 20.03 4.43
N LYS A 217 13.54 20.93 4.44
CA LYS A 217 13.55 22.12 5.30
C LYS A 217 13.28 21.76 6.74
N ILE A 218 12.33 20.85 6.99
CA ILE A 218 12.07 20.32 8.33
C ILE A 218 13.33 19.65 8.90
N ASN A 219 13.97 18.77 8.13
CA ASN A 219 15.20 18.10 8.55
C ASN A 219 16.32 19.10 8.85
N SER A 220 16.41 20.19 8.07
CA SER A 220 17.37 21.27 8.32
C SER A 220 17.08 22.00 9.63
N PHE A 221 15.81 22.32 9.91
CA PHE A 221 15.38 22.94 11.17
C PHE A 221 15.63 22.03 12.37
N LEU A 222 15.33 20.74 12.23
CA LEU A 222 15.46 19.74 13.28
C LEU A 222 16.88 19.19 13.45
N LYS A 223 17.85 19.58 12.61
CA LYS A 223 19.18 18.95 12.53
C LYS A 223 19.88 18.80 13.88
N ARG A 224 19.89 19.85 14.70
CA ARG A 224 20.52 19.82 16.03
C ARG A 224 19.76 18.90 17.00
N VAL A 225 18.44 19.04 17.04
CA VAL A 225 17.57 18.22 17.90
C VAL A 225 17.68 16.75 17.54
N ILE A 226 17.74 16.40 16.25
CA ILE A 226 17.94 15.03 15.77
C ILE A 226 19.32 14.51 16.16
N ALA A 227 20.38 15.34 16.10
CA ALA A 227 21.71 14.93 16.52
C ALA A 227 21.76 14.60 18.02
N ASP A 228 21.15 15.45 18.85
CA ASP A 228 21.04 15.21 20.29
C ASP A 228 20.20 13.96 20.61
N ASP A 229 19.09 13.78 19.89
CA ASP A 229 18.20 12.61 19.97
C ASP A 229 18.93 11.29 19.63
N ILE A 230 19.84 11.32 18.66
CA ILE A 230 20.70 10.17 18.31
C ILE A 230 21.72 9.89 19.43
N LEU A 231 22.40 10.92 19.93
CA LEU A 231 23.41 10.77 20.98
C LEU A 231 22.81 10.24 22.29
N GLN A 232 21.56 10.61 22.58
CA GLN A 232 20.82 10.16 23.75
C GLN A 232 20.05 8.84 23.52
N GLY A 233 19.90 8.41 22.26
CA GLY A 233 19.19 7.18 21.89
C GLY A 233 17.66 7.23 22.10
N THR A 234 17.05 8.41 22.18
CA THR A 234 15.65 8.58 22.60
C THR A 234 14.63 8.49 21.45
N CYS A 235 15.04 8.79 20.21
CA CYS A 235 14.18 8.75 19.01
C CYS A 235 12.93 9.65 19.06
N CYS A 236 12.86 10.62 19.98
CA CYS A 236 11.74 11.52 20.22
C CYS A 236 11.52 12.49 19.05
N ALA A 237 12.61 13.08 18.51
CA ALA A 237 12.53 14.04 17.42
C ALA A 237 11.92 13.42 16.16
N ARG A 238 12.34 12.19 15.84
CA ARG A 238 11.79 11.42 14.70
C ARG A 238 10.33 11.07 14.90
N GLN A 239 9.92 10.67 16.11
CA GLN A 239 8.52 10.36 16.43
C GLN A 239 7.64 11.60 16.27
N LYS A 240 8.06 12.75 16.81
CA LYS A 240 7.33 14.02 16.67
C LYS A 240 7.20 14.47 15.23
N LYS A 241 8.22 14.25 14.40
CA LYS A 241 8.14 14.50 12.95
C LYS A 241 7.07 13.62 12.29
N MET A 242 7.03 12.32 12.59
CA MET A 242 6.01 11.42 12.04
C MET A 242 4.60 11.78 12.52
N GLU A 243 4.43 12.11 13.80
CA GLU A 243 3.17 12.62 14.36
C GLU A 243 2.71 13.91 13.67
N PHE A 244 3.64 14.81 13.37
CA PHE A 244 3.33 16.05 12.66
C PHE A 244 2.72 15.79 11.29
N TYR A 245 3.34 14.91 10.49
CA TYR A 245 2.83 14.53 9.17
C TYR A 245 1.50 13.76 9.25
N ALA A 246 1.39 12.82 10.19
CA ALA A 246 0.16 12.05 10.41
C ALA A 246 -1.04 12.94 10.76
N ASN A 247 -0.80 14.07 11.41
CA ASN A 247 -1.82 15.03 11.81
C ASN A 247 -2.11 16.11 10.76
N LEU A 248 -1.44 16.11 9.60
CA LEU A 248 -1.78 17.05 8.52
C LEU A 248 -3.22 16.84 8.07
N LYS A 249 -3.99 17.94 8.01
CA LYS A 249 -5.34 17.87 7.47
C LYS A 249 -5.27 17.58 5.97
N VAL A 250 -6.12 16.68 5.51
CA VAL A 250 -6.31 16.34 4.10
C VAL A 250 -7.77 16.59 3.74
N SER A 251 -7.99 17.20 2.59
CA SER A 251 -9.31 17.40 2.00
C SER A 251 -9.33 16.80 0.61
N VAL A 252 -10.21 15.83 0.39
CA VAL A 252 -10.48 15.22 -0.91
C VAL A 252 -11.94 15.52 -1.26
N GLN A 253 -12.16 16.24 -2.35
CA GLN A 253 -13.49 16.76 -2.69
C GLN A 253 -13.76 16.73 -4.19
N ALA A 254 -15.00 16.44 -4.58
CA ALA A 254 -15.43 16.56 -5.95
C ALA A 254 -15.48 18.04 -6.38
N GLU A 255 -15.03 18.33 -7.60
CA GLU A 255 -15.05 19.65 -8.23
C GLU A 255 -15.92 19.59 -9.50
N PRO A 256 -17.26 19.46 -9.39
CA PRO A 256 -18.13 19.29 -10.56
C PRO A 256 -18.13 20.50 -11.51
N TYR A 257 -17.67 21.65 -11.03
CA TYR A 257 -17.53 22.90 -11.79
C TYR A 257 -16.16 23.04 -12.47
N ASN A 258 -15.28 22.02 -12.37
CA ASN A 258 -13.98 22.07 -13.00
C ASN A 258 -14.14 22.18 -14.53
N PRO A 259 -13.53 23.18 -15.18
CA PRO A 259 -13.77 23.47 -16.59
C PRO A 259 -13.18 22.42 -17.55
N TYR A 260 -12.32 21.52 -17.07
CA TYR A 260 -11.63 20.52 -17.88
C TYR A 260 -12.13 19.09 -17.65
N ASP A 261 -12.72 18.79 -16.49
CA ASP A 261 -13.20 17.46 -16.13
C ASP A 261 -14.31 17.54 -15.08
N SER A 262 -15.55 17.29 -15.47
CA SER A 262 -16.71 17.31 -14.57
C SER A 262 -16.68 16.23 -13.48
N ASN A 263 -15.80 15.23 -13.61
CA ASN A 263 -15.57 14.21 -12.59
C ASN A 263 -14.38 14.51 -11.69
N ALA A 264 -13.72 15.67 -11.84
CA ALA A 264 -12.53 15.99 -11.08
C ALA A 264 -12.76 15.82 -9.57
N ILE A 265 -11.81 15.16 -8.90
CA ILE A 265 -11.74 15.10 -7.43
C ILE A 265 -10.42 15.76 -7.03
N GLY A 266 -10.52 16.95 -6.45
CA GLY A 266 -9.39 17.74 -5.98
C GLY A 266 -8.85 17.24 -4.65
N VAL A 267 -7.54 17.36 -4.47
CA VAL A 267 -6.82 17.07 -3.24
C VAL A 267 -6.19 18.36 -2.73
N ALA A 268 -6.44 18.67 -1.47
CA ALA A 268 -5.70 19.69 -0.73
C ALA A 268 -5.13 19.11 0.56
N ILE A 269 -3.93 19.52 0.92
CA ILE A 269 -3.25 19.11 2.15
C ILE A 269 -2.79 20.37 2.87
N GLU A 270 -2.83 20.34 4.20
CA GLU A 270 -2.34 21.43 5.03
C GLU A 270 -0.89 21.80 4.68
N ASN A 271 -0.62 23.10 4.59
CA ASN A 271 0.70 23.63 4.29
C ASN A 271 1.65 23.29 5.45
N VAL A 272 2.70 22.55 5.14
CA VAL A 272 3.67 22.04 6.12
C VAL A 272 4.34 23.18 6.89
N LEU A 273 4.92 24.16 6.20
CA LEU A 273 5.61 25.28 6.84
C LEU A 273 4.64 26.21 7.58
N GLY A 274 3.48 26.48 7.00
CA GLY A 274 2.42 27.27 7.63
C GLY A 274 2.01 26.68 8.97
N LYS A 275 1.76 25.36 9.01
CA LYS A 275 1.42 24.65 10.25
C LYS A 275 2.53 24.71 11.29
N LEU A 276 3.79 24.52 10.90
CA LEU A 276 4.93 24.64 11.82
C LEU A 276 5.03 26.05 12.44
N CYS A 277 4.68 27.08 11.68
CA CYS A 277 4.69 28.47 12.15
C CYS A 277 3.39 28.89 12.87
N GLY A 278 2.43 27.98 13.10
CA GLY A 278 1.14 28.29 13.73
C GLY A 278 0.12 28.98 12.82
N ASN A 279 0.43 29.19 11.54
CA ASN A 279 -0.43 29.80 10.53
C ASN A 279 -0.82 28.75 9.47
N GLY A 280 -1.41 27.64 9.93
CA GLY A 280 -1.84 26.55 9.07
C GLY A 280 -2.92 26.96 8.07
N GLY A 281 -2.89 26.36 6.88
CA GLY A 281 -3.89 26.58 5.83
C GLY A 281 -3.80 25.47 4.78
N MET A 282 -4.91 25.18 4.10
CA MET A 282 -4.93 24.15 3.05
C MET A 282 -4.26 24.67 1.79
N SER A 283 -3.43 23.85 1.14
CA SER A 283 -2.86 24.12 -0.18
C SER A 283 -3.25 23.01 -1.14
N LYS A 284 -3.60 23.37 -2.39
CA LYS A 284 -3.91 22.38 -3.42
C LYS A 284 -2.68 21.49 -3.65
N ALA A 285 -2.89 20.19 -3.56
CA ALA A 285 -1.86 19.17 -3.66
C ALA A 285 -2.03 18.28 -4.90
N GLY A 286 -3.09 18.45 -5.68
CA GLY A 286 -3.31 17.66 -6.88
C GLY A 286 -4.77 17.29 -7.08
N TYR A 287 -4.94 16.21 -7.83
CA TYR A 287 -6.22 15.57 -8.08
C TYR A 287 -6.08 14.06 -7.93
N ILE A 288 -7.20 13.38 -7.74
CA ILE A 288 -7.29 11.95 -8.06
C ILE A 288 -7.23 11.80 -9.58
N ARG A 289 -6.57 10.74 -10.07
CA ARG A 289 -6.45 10.47 -11.51
C ARG A 289 -7.83 10.43 -12.17
N ARG A 290 -7.94 11.05 -13.35
CA ARG A 290 -9.20 11.22 -14.10
C ARG A 290 -10.06 9.95 -14.16
N THR A 291 -9.49 8.82 -14.56
CA THR A 291 -10.25 7.56 -14.72
C THR A 291 -10.77 7.03 -13.38
N ALA A 292 -9.93 7.04 -12.33
CA ALA A 292 -10.37 6.70 -10.98
C ALA A 292 -11.47 7.66 -10.49
N ALA A 293 -11.31 8.96 -10.72
CA ALA A 293 -12.29 9.96 -10.32
C ALA A 293 -13.64 9.74 -11.03
N LYS A 294 -13.64 9.45 -12.35
CA LYS A 294 -14.82 9.08 -13.13
C LYS A 294 -15.53 7.85 -12.55
N ILE A 295 -14.78 6.78 -12.23
CA ILE A 295 -15.35 5.56 -11.63
C ILE A 295 -16.00 5.89 -10.28
N LEU A 296 -15.28 6.58 -9.40
CA LEU A 296 -15.78 6.93 -8.06
C LEU A 296 -16.98 7.87 -8.10
N ARG A 297 -16.97 8.89 -8.96
CA ARG A 297 -18.09 9.83 -9.13
C ARG A 297 -19.33 9.16 -9.71
N ARG A 298 -19.18 8.11 -10.52
CA ARG A 298 -20.33 7.32 -11.02
C ARG A 298 -20.81 6.30 -10.00
N ALA A 299 -19.91 5.71 -9.21
CA ALA A 299 -20.29 4.82 -8.13
C ALA A 299 -21.02 5.58 -7.00
N PHE A 300 -20.59 6.81 -6.71
CA PHE A 300 -21.10 7.64 -5.62
C PHE A 300 -21.42 9.08 -6.10
N PRO A 301 -22.48 9.28 -6.90
CA PRO A 301 -22.78 10.57 -7.53
C PRO A 301 -23.01 11.72 -6.53
N ASP A 302 -23.64 11.40 -5.40
CA ASP A 302 -24.01 12.38 -4.37
C ASP A 302 -22.89 12.65 -3.36
N LYS A 303 -21.74 11.97 -3.49
CA LYS A 303 -20.60 12.14 -2.58
C LYS A 303 -19.66 13.23 -3.08
N TYR A 304 -19.68 14.38 -2.41
CA TYR A 304 -18.86 15.54 -2.76
C TYR A 304 -17.60 15.69 -1.89
N ALA A 305 -17.59 15.09 -0.70
CA ALA A 305 -16.45 15.07 0.20
C ALA A 305 -16.11 13.63 0.56
N TYR A 306 -14.82 13.33 0.61
CA TYR A 306 -14.30 12.01 0.94
C TYR A 306 -13.42 12.16 2.17
N ASP A 307 -13.75 11.40 3.22
CA ASP A 307 -12.88 11.31 4.38
C ASP A 307 -11.53 10.79 3.93
N SER A 308 -10.46 11.41 4.40
CA SER A 308 -9.13 11.13 3.89
C SER A 308 -8.05 11.50 4.87
N LYS A 309 -6.91 10.82 4.73
CA LYS A 309 -5.69 11.14 5.47
C LYS A 309 -4.46 10.89 4.61
N LEU A 310 -3.36 11.51 5.02
CA LEU A 310 -2.06 11.27 4.42
C LEU A 310 -1.56 9.89 4.87
N GLU A 311 -1.28 9.00 3.91
CA GLU A 311 -0.78 7.66 4.21
C GLU A 311 0.75 7.60 4.07
N ARG A 312 1.28 8.10 2.94
CA ARG A 312 2.72 8.08 2.62
C ARG A 312 3.12 9.28 1.78
N ILE A 313 4.34 9.78 2.00
CA ILE A 313 5.04 10.72 1.12
C ILE A 313 6.29 10.01 0.64
N TRP A 314 6.36 9.73 -0.66
CA TRP A 314 7.52 9.12 -1.27
C TRP A 314 8.36 10.18 -1.98
N SER A 315 9.62 10.31 -1.58
CA SER A 315 10.59 11.21 -2.20
C SER A 315 11.67 10.38 -2.88
N VAL A 316 11.73 10.45 -4.21
CA VAL A 316 12.86 9.86 -4.95
C VAL A 316 13.85 10.97 -5.25
N GLU A 317 15.05 10.86 -4.71
CA GLU A 317 16.21 11.53 -5.28
C GLU A 317 16.50 10.96 -6.67
N LYS A 318 16.47 11.85 -7.68
CA LYS A 318 17.00 11.73 -9.06
C LYS A 318 16.13 10.99 -10.08
N GLY A 319 15.33 11.77 -10.80
CA GLY A 319 14.64 11.39 -12.04
C GLY A 319 13.33 12.12 -12.19
N TYR A 320 12.76 12.18 -13.39
CA TYR A 320 11.50 12.88 -13.71
C TYR A 320 10.24 12.36 -12.96
N ALA A 321 10.39 11.47 -11.96
CA ALA A 321 9.31 11.03 -11.07
C ALA A 321 9.37 11.83 -9.76
N GLN A 322 8.52 12.86 -9.69
CA GLN A 322 8.34 13.79 -8.58
C GLN A 322 7.72 13.12 -7.34
N GLU A 323 7.72 13.83 -6.19
CA GLU A 323 7.09 13.42 -4.94
C GLU A 323 5.72 12.74 -5.19
N SER A 324 5.59 11.48 -4.77
CA SER A 324 4.30 10.77 -4.83
C SER A 324 3.65 10.85 -3.47
N VAL A 325 2.51 11.55 -3.41
CA VAL A 325 1.70 11.62 -2.21
C VAL A 325 0.62 10.55 -2.31
N VAL A 326 0.65 9.62 -1.36
CA VAL A 326 -0.36 8.57 -1.24
C VAL A 326 -1.33 8.97 -0.15
N LEU A 327 -2.60 8.98 -0.54
CA LEU A 327 -3.72 9.28 0.34
C LEU A 327 -4.45 7.98 0.65
N ARG A 328 -4.94 7.86 1.86
CA ARG A 328 -6.00 6.91 2.19
C ARG A 328 -7.33 7.63 2.11
N VAL A 329 -8.25 7.05 1.36
CA VAL A 329 -9.56 7.65 1.07
C VAL A 329 -10.64 6.67 1.48
N TYR A 330 -11.65 7.21 2.15
CA TYR A 330 -12.83 6.50 2.58
C TYR A 330 -14.04 7.04 1.83
N PHE A 331 -14.87 6.12 1.34
CA PHE A 331 -16.12 6.42 0.65
C PHE A 331 -17.23 5.58 1.21
#